data_AF-A0A1I6IVF3-F1
#
_entry.id   AF-A0A1I6IVF3-F1
#
_cell.length_a   1.000
_cell.length_b   1.000
_cell.length_c   1.000
_cell.angle_alpha   90.00
_cell.angle_beta   90.00
_cell.angle_gamma   90.00
#
_symmetry.space_group_name_H-M   'P 1'
#
loop_
_entity.id
_entity.type
_entity.pdbx_description
1 polymer ?
#
loop_
_entity_poly.entity_id
_entity_poly.type
_entity_poly.pdbx_seq_one_letter_code
_entity_poly.pdbx_strand_id
1 'polypeptide(L)'
;MSSAERRHFSRIAFAGPAQLVTVEQRLPVQVLDLSLKGALLLLPASSGVEPGELCLLDLPLAPHEGRITMAAQLAHVNGDRAGLLCLGIDLESITHLRRVIELNLGDAALAERDFKALVAP
;
A
#
# COMPACT_ATOMS: atom_id res chain seq x y z
N MET A 1 10.15 22.10 6.46
CA MET A 1 9.48 21.34 7.54
C MET A 1 9.42 19.88 7.11
N SER A 2 10.02 19.01 7.91
CA SER A 2 10.32 17.62 7.55
C SER A 2 9.04 16.80 7.29
N SER A 3 8.97 16.10 6.16
CA SER A 3 7.86 15.19 5.80
C SER A 3 7.71 13.99 6.78
N ALA A 4 8.67 13.78 7.69
CA ALA A 4 8.70 12.64 8.60
C ALA A 4 7.70 12.75 9.77
N GLU A 5 7.40 13.94 10.28
CA GLU A 5 6.64 14.14 11.54
C GLU A 5 5.12 13.86 11.45
N ARG A 6 4.57 13.61 10.26
CA ARG A 6 3.13 13.37 10.06
C ARG A 6 2.75 11.90 9.85
N ARG A 7 3.71 10.98 9.88
CA ARG A 7 3.47 9.56 9.59
C ARG A 7 3.11 8.82 10.89
N HIS A 8 1.82 8.70 11.16
CA HIS A 8 1.29 7.97 12.32
C HIS A 8 1.35 6.44 12.18
N PHE A 9 1.49 5.94 10.95
CA PHE A 9 1.52 4.50 10.64
C PHE A 9 2.89 4.11 10.11
N SER A 10 3.41 2.99 10.60
CA SER A 10 4.69 2.45 10.17
C SER A 10 4.62 2.07 8.69
N ARG A 11 5.70 2.35 7.96
CA ARG A 11 5.91 1.84 6.61
C ARG A 11 7.03 0.82 6.66
N ILE A 12 6.83 -0.33 6.02
CA ILE A 12 7.85 -1.36 5.86
C ILE A 12 8.34 -1.35 4.41
N ALA A 13 9.64 -1.47 4.22
CA ALA A 13 10.20 -1.69 2.89
C ALA A 13 9.63 -3.01 2.36
N PHE A 14 9.21 -2.99 1.11
CA PHE A 14 8.64 -4.15 0.44
C PHE A 14 9.22 -4.20 -0.97
N ALA A 15 9.35 -5.39 -1.55
CA ALA A 15 9.88 -5.56 -2.89
C ALA A 15 9.11 -6.68 -3.57
N GLY A 16 7.88 -6.38 -3.99
CA GLY A 16 7.01 -7.37 -4.61
C GLY A 16 6.26 -6.83 -5.83
N PRO A 17 6.07 -7.68 -6.85
CA PRO A 17 5.29 -7.32 -8.02
C PRO A 17 3.80 -7.20 -7.65
N ALA A 18 3.11 -6.23 -8.23
CA ALA A 18 1.68 -6.06 -8.07
C ALA A 18 1.04 -5.57 -9.38
N GLN A 19 -0.28 -5.47 -9.36
CA GLN A 19 -1.07 -4.86 -10.42
C GLN A 19 -1.79 -3.62 -9.86
N LEU A 20 -1.61 -2.50 -10.53
CA LEU A 20 -2.41 -1.30 -10.31
C LEU A 20 -3.56 -1.30 -11.32
N VAL A 21 -4.79 -1.33 -10.84
CA VAL A 21 -6.00 -1.33 -11.67
C VAL A 21 -6.68 0.02 -11.51
N THR A 22 -6.68 0.84 -12.55
CA THR A 22 -7.47 2.09 -12.61
C THR A 22 -8.75 1.85 -13.42
N VAL A 23 -9.55 2.89 -13.61
CA VAL A 23 -10.73 2.83 -14.49
C VAL A 23 -10.33 2.55 -15.94
N GLU A 24 -9.18 3.10 -16.38
CA GLU A 24 -8.76 3.06 -17.77
C GLU A 24 -7.90 1.84 -18.11
N GLN A 25 -7.14 1.32 -17.14
CA GLN A 25 -6.08 0.37 -17.43
C GLN A 25 -5.65 -0.48 -16.24
N ARG A 26 -4.94 -1.57 -16.56
CA ARG A 26 -4.24 -2.42 -15.60
C ARG A 26 -2.75 -2.40 -15.91
N LEU A 27 -1.97 -1.99 -14.92
CA LEU A 27 -0.53 -1.75 -15.06
C LEU A 27 0.26 -2.68 -14.13
N PRO A 28 1.30 -3.36 -14.62
CA PRO A 28 2.26 -4.02 -13.75
C PRO A 28 3.08 -2.96 -13.02
N VAL A 29 3.18 -3.08 -11.70
CA VAL A 29 3.93 -2.16 -10.83
C VAL A 29 4.80 -2.95 -9.87
N GLN A 30 5.78 -2.28 -9.25
CA GLN A 30 6.44 -2.83 -8.06
C GLN A 30 6.02 -2.05 -6.83
N VAL A 31 5.71 -2.75 -5.75
CA VAL A 31 5.50 -2.14 -4.45
C VAL A 31 6.86 -1.96 -3.78
N LEU A 32 7.21 -0.72 -3.44
CA LEU A 32 8.47 -0.32 -2.80
C LEU A 32 8.36 -0.26 -1.27
N ASP A 33 7.19 0.14 -0.77
CA ASP A 33 6.88 0.09 0.64
C ASP A 33 5.37 -0.06 0.88
N LEU A 34 5.02 -0.58 2.06
CA LEU A 34 3.65 -0.82 2.49
C LEU A 34 3.38 -0.25 3.87
N SER A 35 2.14 0.15 4.10
CA SER A 35 1.59 0.53 5.40
C SER A 35 0.09 0.23 5.43
N LEU A 36 -0.51 0.27 6.62
CA LEU A 36 -1.96 0.11 6.74
C LEU A 36 -2.77 1.24 6.05
N LYS A 37 -2.16 2.42 5.85
CA LYS A 37 -2.80 3.58 5.21
C LYS A 37 -2.45 3.76 3.73
N GLY A 38 -1.68 2.85 3.13
CA GLY A 38 -1.34 2.93 1.72
C GLY A 38 0.02 2.32 1.38
N ALA A 39 0.47 2.57 0.16
CA ALA A 39 1.66 1.95 -0.41
C ALA A 39 2.47 2.99 -1.20
N LEU A 40 3.73 2.68 -1.48
CA LEU A 40 4.53 3.39 -2.48
C LEU A 40 4.82 2.44 -3.63
N LEU A 41 4.56 2.89 -4.85
CA LEU A 41 4.73 2.10 -6.07
C LEU A 41 5.84 2.68 -6.95
N LEU A 42 6.51 1.78 -7.67
CA LEU A 42 7.25 2.06 -8.88
C LEU A 42 6.34 1.76 -10.08
N LEU A 43 6.09 2.78 -10.89
CA LEU A 43 5.29 2.74 -12.09
C LEU A 43 6.13 2.34 -13.30
N PRO A 44 5.52 1.68 -14.30
CA PRO A 44 6.16 1.51 -15.61
C PRO A 44 6.29 2.87 -16.31
N ALA A 45 7.20 2.95 -17.28
CA ALA A 45 7.32 4.13 -18.13
C ALA A 45 5.99 4.41 -18.85
N SER A 46 5.64 5.69 -18.96
CA SER A 46 4.41 6.14 -19.62
C SER A 46 3.13 5.53 -19.05
N SER A 47 3.08 5.32 -17.73
CA SER A 47 1.89 4.82 -17.02
C SER A 47 0.64 5.68 -17.25
N GLY A 48 0.78 7.00 -17.46
CA GLY A 48 -0.34 7.89 -17.75
C GLY A 48 -1.35 8.00 -16.61
N VAL A 49 -0.95 7.67 -15.37
CA VAL A 49 -1.79 7.81 -14.18
C VAL A 49 -1.57 9.17 -13.52
N GLU A 50 -2.65 9.77 -13.04
CA GLU A 50 -2.66 11.09 -12.45
C GLU A 50 -3.02 11.07 -10.95
N PRO A 51 -2.51 12.04 -10.16
CA PRO A 51 -2.97 12.23 -8.79
C PRO A 51 -4.49 12.45 -8.71
N GLY A 52 -5.12 11.86 -7.70
CA GLY A 52 -6.56 11.94 -7.46
C GLY A 52 -7.36 10.77 -8.05
N GLU A 53 -6.78 10.01 -8.98
CA GLU A 53 -7.43 8.84 -9.57
C GLU A 53 -7.72 7.75 -8.53
N LEU A 54 -8.89 7.13 -8.66
CA LEU A 54 -9.27 5.96 -7.90
C LEU A 54 -8.71 4.71 -8.56
N CYS A 55 -8.18 3.81 -7.75
CA CYS A 55 -7.53 2.61 -8.20
C CYS A 55 -7.70 1.46 -7.20
N LEU A 56 -7.33 0.28 -7.65
CA LEU A 56 -7.20 -0.91 -6.83
C LEU A 56 -5.77 -1.43 -6.96
N LEU A 57 -5.11 -1.63 -5.82
CA LEU A 57 -3.85 -2.34 -5.75
C LEU A 57 -4.16 -3.83 -5.51
N ASP A 58 -3.76 -4.67 -6.45
CA ASP A 58 -3.82 -6.13 -6.36
C ASP A 58 -2.40 -6.67 -6.17
N LEU A 59 -2.06 -7.01 -4.94
CA LEU A 59 -0.75 -7.47 -4.52
C LEU A 59 -0.81 -8.97 -4.17
N PRO A 60 -0.34 -9.87 -5.05
CA PRO A 60 -0.16 -11.28 -4.70
C PRO A 60 0.96 -11.43 -3.67
N LEU A 61 0.72 -12.25 -2.65
CA LEU A 61 1.75 -12.65 -1.70
C LEU A 61 2.47 -13.91 -2.19
N ALA A 62 3.39 -14.46 -1.38
CA ALA A 62 4.08 -15.69 -1.72
C ALA A 62 3.06 -16.82 -2.05
N PRO A 63 3.46 -17.85 -2.82
CA PRO A 63 2.56 -18.93 -3.18
C PRO A 63 1.85 -19.51 -1.94
N HIS A 64 0.52 -19.59 -2.01
CA HIS A 64 -0.37 -20.06 -0.93
C HIS A 64 -0.58 -19.09 0.25
N GLU A 65 0.02 -17.90 0.26
CA GLU A 65 -0.22 -16.87 1.30
C GLU A 65 -1.35 -15.88 0.95
N GLY A 66 -1.98 -16.06 -0.20
CA GLY A 66 -3.13 -15.26 -0.64
C GLY A 66 -2.73 -13.98 -1.36
N ARG A 67 -3.56 -12.95 -1.20
CA ARG A 67 -3.41 -11.65 -1.87
C ARG A 67 -3.92 -10.53 -0.98
N ILE A 68 -3.41 -9.32 -1.21
CA ILE A 68 -3.88 -8.08 -0.61
C ILE A 68 -4.53 -7.26 -1.72
N THR A 69 -5.82 -6.97 -1.54
CA THR A 69 -6.61 -6.12 -2.43
C THR A 69 -6.92 -4.82 -1.68
N MET A 70 -6.46 -3.69 -2.19
CA MET A 70 -6.66 -2.38 -1.55
C MET A 70 -7.30 -1.40 -2.52
N ALA A 71 -8.49 -0.91 -2.19
CA ALA A 71 -9.07 0.25 -2.85
C ALA A 71 -8.34 1.50 -2.37
N ALA A 72 -7.86 2.30 -3.31
CA ALA A 72 -6.97 3.41 -3.03
C ALA A 72 -7.20 4.59 -3.96
N GLN A 73 -6.63 5.73 -3.58
CA GLN A 73 -6.45 6.89 -4.43
C GLN A 73 -4.96 7.10 -4.71
N LEU A 74 -4.60 7.50 -5.93
CA LEU A 74 -3.27 8.03 -6.21
C LEU A 74 -3.12 9.37 -5.49
N ALA A 75 -2.40 9.39 -4.37
CA ALA A 75 -2.23 10.60 -3.56
C ALA A 75 -1.25 11.60 -4.21
N HIS A 76 -0.24 11.08 -4.90
CA HIS A 76 0.73 11.86 -5.67
C HIS A 76 1.48 10.96 -6.66
N VAL A 77 1.96 11.57 -7.74
CA VAL A 77 2.82 10.95 -8.75
C VAL A 77 4.03 11.84 -8.95
N ASN A 78 5.22 11.30 -8.74
CA ASN A 78 6.50 11.99 -8.85
C ASN A 78 7.44 11.17 -9.74
N GLY A 79 7.44 11.47 -11.05
CA GLY A 79 8.21 10.69 -12.02
C GLY A 79 7.69 9.25 -12.11
N ASP A 80 8.54 8.28 -11.80
CA ASP A 80 8.21 6.85 -11.80
C ASP A 80 7.61 6.37 -10.47
N ARG A 81 7.36 7.26 -9.50
CA ARG A 81 6.84 6.88 -8.18
C ARG A 81 5.43 7.37 -7.97
N ALA A 82 4.55 6.49 -7.51
CA ALA A 82 3.20 6.84 -7.08
C ALA A 82 2.97 6.47 -5.62
N GLY A 83 2.50 7.44 -4.84
CA GLY A 83 2.01 7.20 -3.50
C GLY A 83 0.52 6.87 -3.53
N LEU A 84 0.13 5.76 -2.91
CA LEU A 84 -1.26 5.38 -2.73
C LEU A 84 -1.76 5.77 -1.32
N LEU A 85 -2.99 6.27 -1.26
CA LEU A 85 -3.76 6.43 -0.03
C LEU A 85 -4.84 5.35 0.00
N CYS A 86 -4.81 4.50 1.03
CA CYS A 86 -5.83 3.47 1.25
C CYS A 86 -7.18 4.14 1.56
N LEU A 87 -8.20 3.81 0.77
CA LEU A 87 -9.58 4.23 0.97
C LEU A 87 -10.43 3.11 1.57
N GLY A 88 -10.08 1.86 1.28
CA GLY A 88 -10.79 0.70 1.77
C GLY A 88 -10.00 -0.58 1.50
N ILE A 89 -10.19 -1.55 2.37
CA ILE A 89 -9.54 -2.86 2.31
C ILE A 89 -10.44 -3.85 3.02
N ASP A 90 -10.65 -5.01 2.41
CA ASP A 90 -11.48 -6.06 3.00
C ASP A 90 -10.77 -6.76 4.18
N LEU A 91 -11.54 -7.52 4.95
CA LEU A 91 -11.07 -8.17 6.17
C LEU A 91 -9.94 -9.18 5.93
N GLU A 92 -9.98 -9.91 4.83
CA GLU A 92 -8.94 -10.89 4.50
C GLU A 92 -7.65 -10.17 4.12
N SER A 93 -7.75 -9.20 3.22
CA SER A 93 -6.63 -8.37 2.76
C SER A 93 -5.96 -7.59 3.90
N ILE A 94 -6.72 -7.01 4.84
CA ILE A 94 -6.13 -6.27 5.97
C ILE A 94 -5.46 -7.21 6.97
N THR A 95 -5.97 -8.43 7.13
CA THR A 95 -5.35 -9.46 7.97
C THR A 95 -3.99 -9.88 7.39
N HIS A 96 -3.93 -10.14 6.08
CA HIS A 96 -2.67 -10.41 5.39
C HIS A 96 -1.69 -9.24 5.48
N LEU A 97 -2.15 -8.01 5.21
CA LEU A 97 -1.31 -6.82 5.27
C LEU A 97 -0.73 -6.60 6.68
N ARG A 98 -1.54 -6.76 7.72
CA ARG A 98 -1.08 -6.70 9.12
C ARG A 98 0.01 -7.72 9.38
N ARG A 99 -0.16 -8.96 8.92
CA ARG A 99 0.85 -10.01 9.10
C ARG A 99 2.15 -9.69 8.38
N VAL A 100 2.09 -9.18 7.15
CA VAL A 100 3.28 -8.74 6.40
C VAL A 100 4.01 -7.64 7.17
N ILE A 101 3.30 -6.64 7.68
CA ILE A 101 3.88 -5.55 8.47
C ILE A 101 4.52 -6.06 9.76
N GLU A 102 3.82 -6.92 10.51
CA GLU A 102 4.33 -7.54 11.73
C GLU A 102 5.65 -8.29 11.49
N LEU A 103 5.69 -9.14 10.46
CA LEU A 103 6.88 -9.92 10.12
C LEU A 103 8.06 -9.04 9.71
N ASN A 104 7.81 -7.96 8.98
CA ASN A 104 8.88 -7.06 8.52
C ASN A 104 9.36 -6.09 9.60
N LEU A 105 8.51 -5.70 10.57
CA LEU A 105 8.93 -4.88 11.70
C LEU A 105 9.69 -5.69 12.76
N GLY A 106 9.46 -7.00 12.85
CA GLY A 106 10.02 -7.85 13.90
C GLY A 106 9.47 -7.57 15.30
N ASP A 107 8.46 -6.70 15.41
CA ASP A 107 7.81 -6.30 16.66
C ASP A 107 6.29 -6.19 16.46
N ALA A 108 5.57 -7.16 17.03
CA ALA A 108 4.12 -7.23 16.97
C ALA A 108 3.41 -6.06 17.67
N ALA A 109 4.05 -5.41 18.66
CA ALA A 109 3.46 -4.28 19.36
C ALA A 109 3.33 -3.05 18.45
N LEU A 110 4.28 -2.84 17.54
CA LEU A 110 4.22 -1.74 16.56
C LEU A 110 3.07 -1.95 15.56
N ALA A 111 2.94 -3.17 15.03
CA ALA A 111 1.84 -3.52 14.13
C ALA A 111 0.46 -3.42 14.81
N GLU A 112 0.37 -3.87 16.07
CA GLU A 112 -0.86 -3.75 16.87
C GLU A 112 -1.23 -2.29 17.17
N ARG A 113 -0.24 -1.44 17.49
CA ARG A 113 -0.47 0.00 17.67
C ARG A 113 -1.05 0.62 16.39
N ASP A 114 -0.44 0.33 15.25
CA ASP A 114 -0.88 0.86 13.97
C ASP A 114 -2.29 0.36 13.62
N PHE A 115 -2.59 -0.90 13.93
CA PHE A 115 -3.94 -1.45 13.74
C PHE A 115 -4.97 -0.75 14.62
N LYS A 116 -4.69 -0.52 15.91
CA LYS A 116 -5.57 0.24 16.81
C LYS A 116 -5.80 1.67 16.34
N ALA A 117 -4.78 2.29 15.75
CA ALA A 117 -4.90 3.64 15.20
C ALA A 117 -5.82 3.71 13.96
N LEU A 118 -6.16 2.61 13.31
CA LEU A 118 -7.16 2.60 12.22
C LEU A 118 -8.59 2.77 12.71
N VAL A 119 -8.88 2.28 13.92
CA VAL A 119 -10.23 2.28 14.53
C VAL A 119 -10.41 3.40 15.55
N ALA A 120 -9.35 4.15 15.85
CA ALA A 120 -9.42 5.33 16.69
C ALA A 120 -10.24 6.43 15.96
N PRO A 121 -11.19 7.07 16.65
CA PRO A 121 -12.08 8.09 16.08
C PRO A 121 -11.35 9.38 15.68
#